data_AF-A0A7J2XB17-F1
#
_entry.id   AF-A0A7J2XB17-F1
#
_cell.length_a   1.000
_cell.length_b   1.000
_cell.length_c   1.000
_cell.angle_alpha   90.00
_cell.angle_beta   90.00
_cell.angle_gamma   90.00
#
_symmetry.space_group_name_H-M   'P 1'
#
loop_
_entity.id
_entity.type
_entity.pdbx_description
1 polymer ?
#
loop_
_entity_poly.entity_id
_entity_poly.type
_entity_poly.pdbx_seq_one_letter_code
_entity_poly.pdbx_strand_id
1 'polypeptide(L)'
;MREGLSLVLLVSLMAFIYASSISLTDTFERSGIRAFEDPDDPFNVLYFLLVLLSLTIIILVISRFWRKEIVYVIVLIAIILTSFTVFQALLITLIQEPHLSMISLLLSILIA
;
A
#
# COMPACT_ATOMS: atom_id res chain seq x y z
N MET A 1 29.08 11.01 -13.59
CA MET A 1 28.88 10.10 -12.42
C MET A 1 27.53 10.29 -11.74
N ARG A 2 27.05 11.52 -11.49
CA ARG A 2 25.74 11.77 -10.83
C ARG A 2 24.52 11.25 -11.63
N GLU A 3 24.54 11.35 -12.95
CA GLU A 3 23.44 10.89 -13.82
C GLU A 3 23.31 9.36 -13.84
N GLY A 4 24.44 8.64 -13.90
CA GLY A 4 24.45 7.18 -13.81
C GLY A 4 23.94 6.67 -12.45
N LEU A 5 24.28 7.37 -11.36
CA LEU A 5 23.75 7.06 -10.02
C LEU A 5 22.22 7.23 -9.97
N SER A 6 21.68 8.32 -10.50
CA SER A 6 20.23 8.55 -10.56
C SER A 6 19.50 7.45 -11.35
N LEU A 7 20.07 7.01 -12.47
CA LEU A 7 19.50 5.90 -13.27
C LEU A 7 19.53 4.58 -12.51
N VAL A 8 20.66 4.25 -11.87
CA VAL A 8 20.78 3.02 -11.05
C VAL A 8 19.79 3.04 -9.89
N LEU A 9 19.62 4.18 -9.22
CA LEU A 9 18.64 4.32 -8.13
C LEU A 9 17.21 4.12 -8.63
N LEU A 10 16.85 4.67 -9.79
CA LEU A 10 15.51 4.52 -10.35
C LEU A 10 15.22 3.05 -10.71
N VAL A 11 16.17 2.38 -11.38
CA VAL A 11 16.05 0.96 -11.72
C VAL A 11 15.97 0.09 -10.47
N SER A 12 16.81 0.37 -9.46
CA SER A 12 16.79 -0.33 -8.18
C SER A 12 15.48 -0.12 -7.42
N LEU A 13 14.94 1.11 -7.45
CA LEU A 13 13.65 1.42 -6.82
C LEU A 13 12.51 0.68 -7.51
N MET A 14 12.51 0.65 -8.85
CA MET A 14 11.53 -0.12 -9.62
C MET A 14 11.61 -1.61 -9.28
N ALA A 15 12.81 -2.19 -9.29
CA ALA A 15 13.01 -3.60 -8.94
C ALA A 15 12.55 -3.90 -7.51
N PHE A 16 12.83 -3.01 -6.56
CA PHE A 16 12.39 -3.13 -5.17
C PHE A 16 10.86 -3.09 -5.05
N ILE A 17 10.19 -2.17 -5.75
CA ILE A 17 8.72 -2.06 -5.76
C ILE A 17 8.10 -3.33 -6.33
N TYR A 18 8.59 -3.85 -7.46
CA TYR A 18 8.07 -5.09 -8.05
C TYR A 18 8.30 -6.31 -7.15
N ALA A 19 9.51 -6.46 -6.61
CA ALA A 19 9.82 -7.56 -5.69
C ALA A 19 8.93 -7.52 -4.45
N SER A 20 8.71 -6.33 -3.89
CA SER A 20 7.80 -6.14 -2.76
C SER A 20 6.35 -6.45 -3.15
N SER A 21 5.88 -5.99 -4.30
CA SER A 21 4.51 -6.26 -4.78
C SER A 21 4.24 -7.75 -4.94
N ILE A 22 5.17 -8.49 -5.55
CA ILE A 22 5.04 -9.95 -5.75
C ILE A 22 5.04 -10.65 -4.38
N SER A 23 5.95 -10.27 -3.49
CA SER A 23 6.03 -10.83 -2.13
C SER A 23 4.75 -10.61 -1.32
N LEU A 24 4.09 -9.46 -1.48
CA LEU A 24 2.89 -9.09 -0.73
C LEU A 24 1.58 -9.62 -1.34
N THR A 25 1.60 -10.13 -2.58
CA THR A 25 0.38 -10.50 -3.33
C THR A 25 -0.47 -11.53 -2.57
N ASP A 26 0.13 -12.66 -2.18
CA ASP A 26 -0.56 -13.72 -1.43
C ASP A 26 -1.12 -13.22 -0.09
N THR A 27 -0.37 -12.35 0.59
CA THR A 27 -0.76 -11.77 1.88
C THR A 27 -1.99 -10.88 1.72
N PHE A 28 -2.07 -10.10 0.65
CA PHE A 28 -3.19 -9.21 0.37
C PHE A 28 -4.44 -10.00 -0.05
N GLU A 29 -4.26 -11.03 -0.88
CA GLU A 29 -5.38 -11.88 -1.30
C GLU A 29 -6.02 -12.63 -0.14
N ARG A 30 -5.22 -13.17 0.79
CA ARG A 30 -5.72 -13.87 1.99
C ARG A 30 -6.38 -12.94 3.00
N SER A 31 -5.95 -11.68 3.06
CA SER A 31 -6.59 -10.66 3.89
C SER A 31 -7.84 -10.05 3.25
N GLY A 32 -8.27 -10.54 2.09
CA GLY A 32 -9.45 -10.07 1.38
C GLY A 32 -9.28 -8.68 0.77
N ILE A 33 -8.04 -8.18 0.67
CA ILE A 33 -7.72 -6.87 0.10
C ILE A 33 -7.58 -7.07 -1.41
N ARG A 34 -8.68 -6.86 -2.14
CA ARG A 34 -8.73 -6.95 -3.61
C ARG A 34 -9.36 -5.70 -4.18
N ALA A 35 -8.85 -5.24 -5.33
CA ALA A 35 -9.42 -4.11 -6.05
C ALA A 35 -10.66 -4.49 -6.86
N PHE A 36 -10.66 -5.72 -7.39
CA PHE A 36 -11.72 -6.29 -8.22
C PHE A 36 -12.01 -7.71 -7.74
N GLU A 37 -13.28 -8.12 -7.80
CA GLU A 37 -13.73 -9.44 -7.37
C GLU A 37 -13.33 -10.52 -8.39
N ASP A 38 -13.62 -10.26 -9.68
CA ASP A 38 -13.18 -11.07 -10.82
C ASP A 38 -12.07 -10.31 -11.57
N PRO A 39 -10.80 -10.72 -11.48
CA PRO A 39 -9.70 -10.03 -12.15
C PRO A 39 -9.72 -10.16 -13.68
N ASP A 40 -10.41 -11.16 -14.23
CA ASP A 40 -10.44 -11.45 -15.67
C ASP A 40 -11.54 -10.65 -16.41
N ASP A 41 -12.38 -9.91 -15.69
CA ASP A 41 -13.42 -9.07 -16.29
C ASP A 41 -12.80 -7.85 -17.03
N PRO A 42 -12.99 -7.75 -18.37
CA PRO A 42 -12.46 -6.62 -19.14
C PRO A 42 -13.08 -5.26 -18.72
N PHE A 43 -14.24 -5.22 -18.07
CA PHE A 43 -14.83 -3.98 -17.57
C PHE A 43 -14.04 -3.36 -16.41
N ASN A 44 -13.19 -4.12 -15.71
CA ASN A 44 -12.31 -3.59 -14.66
C ASN A 44 -11.42 -2.46 -15.18
N VAL A 45 -10.96 -2.56 -16.43
CA VAL A 45 -10.14 -1.51 -17.06
C VAL A 45 -10.92 -0.20 -17.18
N LEU A 46 -12.19 -0.28 -17.60
CA LEU A 46 -13.05 0.89 -17.71
C LEU A 46 -13.35 1.47 -16.33
N TYR A 47 -13.67 0.64 -15.34
CA TYR A 47 -13.91 1.08 -13.97
C TYR A 47 -12.67 1.75 -13.37
N PHE A 48 -11.49 1.16 -13.54
CA PHE A 48 -10.22 1.74 -13.10
C PHE A 48 -9.99 3.13 -13.69
N LEU A 49 -10.21 3.29 -14.99
CA LEU A 49 -10.08 4.58 -15.67
C LEU A 49 -11.07 5.62 -15.11
N LEU A 50 -12.32 5.24 -14.88
CA LEU A 50 -13.33 6.13 -14.32
C LEU A 50 -12.97 6.58 -12.89
N VAL A 51 -12.50 5.66 -12.04
CA VAL A 51 -12.03 5.99 -10.69
C VAL A 51 -10.82 6.92 -10.74
N LEU A 52 -9.85 6.63 -11.62
CA LEU A 52 -8.65 7.46 -11.79
C LEU A 52 -8.99 8.88 -12.23
N LEU A 53 -9.87 9.04 -13.22
CA LEU A 53 -10.32 10.34 -13.70
C LEU A 53 -11.10 11.09 -12.61
N SER A 54 -11.99 10.39 -11.90
CA SER A 54 -12.76 10.98 -10.80
C SER A 54 -11.84 11.48 -9.68
N LEU A 55 -10.87 10.67 -9.26
CA LEU A 55 -9.87 11.06 -8.24
C LEU A 55 -9.03 12.25 -8.70
N THR A 56 -8.64 12.28 -9.98
CA THR A 56 -7.89 13.40 -10.56
C THR A 56 -8.71 14.69 -10.52
N ILE A 57 -9.99 14.65 -10.91
CA ILE A 57 -10.89 15.80 -10.84
C ILE A 57 -11.03 16.26 -9.39
N ILE A 58 -11.21 15.33 -8.43
CA ILE A 58 -11.30 15.64 -7.00
C ILE A 58 -10.04 16.36 -6.52
N ILE A 59 -8.85 15.86 -6.84
CA ILE A 59 -7.58 16.49 -6.43
C ILE A 59 -7.44 17.88 -7.05
N LEU A 60 -7.81 18.07 -8.32
CA LEU A 60 -7.77 19.38 -8.98
C LEU A 60 -8.73 20.37 -8.33
N VAL A 61 -9.97 19.95 -8.03
CA VAL A 61 -10.96 20.78 -7.33
C VAL A 61 -10.45 21.16 -5.94
N ILE A 62 -9.94 20.18 -5.17
CA ILE A 62 -9.37 20.43 -3.84
C ILE A 62 -8.20 21.42 -3.96
N SER A 63 -7.29 21.21 -4.91
CA SER A 63 -6.12 22.09 -5.09
C SER A 63 -6.48 23.52 -5.52
N ARG A 64 -7.61 23.70 -6.24
CA ARG A 64 -8.03 24.99 -6.78
C ARG A 64 -8.77 25.86 -5.76
N PHE A 65 -9.58 25.26 -4.89
CA PHE A 65 -10.52 26.00 -4.05
C PHE A 65 -10.14 26.05 -2.56
N TRP A 66 -9.17 25.25 -2.12
CA TRP A 66 -8.88 25.08 -0.70
C TRP A 66 -7.56 25.73 -0.28
N ARG A 67 -7.47 26.10 1.00
CA ARG A 67 -6.22 26.58 1.60
C ARG A 67 -5.19 25.45 1.65
N LYS A 68 -3.91 25.79 1.53
CA LYS A 68 -2.80 24.84 1.44
C LYS A 68 -2.77 23.85 2.62
N GLU A 69 -3.14 24.32 3.81
CA GLU A 69 -3.17 23.52 5.04
C GLU A 69 -4.20 22.40 4.95
N ILE A 70 -5.35 22.64 4.31
CA ILE A 70 -6.41 21.63 4.23
C ILE A 70 -6.05 20.56 3.19
N VAL A 71 -5.47 20.96 2.06
CA VAL A 71 -4.94 20.02 1.06
C VAL A 71 -3.91 19.09 1.71
N TYR A 72 -3.00 19.65 2.52
CA TYR A 72 -1.99 18.88 3.24
C TYR A 72 -2.62 17.85 4.19
N VAL A 73 -3.61 18.24 4.99
CA VAL A 73 -4.29 17.31 5.92
C VAL A 73 -5.01 16.19 5.17
N ILE A 74 -5.69 16.51 4.05
CA ILE A 74 -6.38 15.50 3.23
C ILE A 74 -5.39 14.48 2.68
N VAL A 75 -4.28 14.94 2.10
CA VAL A 75 -3.24 14.06 1.56
C VAL A 75 -2.60 13.24 2.68
N LEU A 76 -2.34 13.83 3.85
CA LEU A 76 -1.80 13.13 5.01
C LEU A 76 -2.72 12.01 5.47
N ILE A 77 -4.03 12.28 5.59
CA ILE A 77 -5.03 11.26 5.94
C ILE A 77 -5.04 10.15 4.89
N ALA A 78 -4.99 10.47 3.60
CA ALA A 78 -4.94 9.46 2.54
C ALA A 78 -3.68 8.57 2.65
N ILE A 79 -2.52 9.14 2.94
CA ILE A 79 -1.27 8.38 3.15
C ILE A 79 -1.38 7.50 4.39
N ILE A 80 -1.94 8.01 5.49
CA ILE A 80 -2.11 7.24 6.73
C ILE A 80 -3.05 6.05 6.48
N LEU A 81 -4.20 6.27 5.86
CA LEU A 81 -5.18 5.21 5.60
C LEU A 81 -4.62 4.13 4.66
N THR A 82 -3.95 4.53 3.58
CA THR A 82 -3.33 3.59 2.63
C THR A 82 -2.14 2.86 3.22
N SER A 83 -1.37 3.50 4.10
CA SER A 83 -0.28 2.83 4.82
C SER A 83 -0.83 1.85 5.85
N PHE A 84 -1.90 2.22 6.55
CA PHE A 84 -2.54 1.38 7.56
C PHE A 84 -3.06 0.07 6.98
N THR A 85 -3.64 0.07 5.78
CA THR A 85 -4.10 -1.17 5.13
C THR A 85 -2.94 -2.13 4.81
N VAL A 86 -1.82 -1.60 4.33
CA VAL A 86 -0.60 -2.40 4.07
C VAL A 86 -0.05 -2.98 5.38
N PHE A 87 0.09 -2.14 6.41
CA PHE A 87 0.59 -2.59 7.71
C PHE A 87 -0.34 -3.62 8.36
N GLN A 88 -1.65 -3.44 8.25
CA GLN A 88 -2.62 -4.39 8.77
C GLN A 88 -2.44 -5.78 8.15
N ALA A 89 -2.36 -5.87 6.81
CA ALA A 89 -2.17 -7.15 6.12
C ALA A 89 -0.86 -7.85 6.53
N LEU A 90 0.23 -7.08 6.66
CA LEU A 90 1.52 -7.59 7.12
C LEU A 90 1.48 -8.06 8.57
N LEU A 91 0.84 -7.29 9.48
CA LEU A 91 0.73 -7.65 10.89
C LEU A 91 -0.12 -8.91 11.10
N ILE A 92 -1.25 -9.05 10.39
CA ILE A 92 -2.08 -10.26 10.47
C ILE A 92 -1.26 -11.49 10.10
N THR A 93 -0.52 -11.41 8.98
CA THR A 93 0.34 -12.51 8.52
C THR A 93 1.42 -12.82 9.55
N LEU A 94 2.10 -11.79 10.07
CA LEU A 94 3.15 -11.93 11.09
C LEU A 94 2.64 -12.57 12.39
N ILE A 95 1.42 -12.24 12.84
CA ILE A 95 0.83 -12.80 14.06
C ILE A 95 0.37 -14.25 13.86
N GLN A 96 -0.11 -14.59 12.67
CA GLN A 96 -0.61 -15.93 12.34
C GLN A 96 0.51 -16.96 12.12
N GLU A 97 1.77 -16.52 12.03
CA GLU A 97 2.92 -17.42 11.97
C GLU A 97 3.11 -18.17 13.31
N PRO A 98 3.01 -19.52 13.33
CA PRO A 98 3.07 -20.31 14.56
C PRO A 98 4.42 -20.18 15.29
N HIS A 99 5.48 -19.80 14.58
CA HIS A 99 6.80 -19.58 15.15
C HIS A 99 6.87 -18.29 15.98
N LEU A 100 6.13 -17.25 15.61
CA LEU A 100 6.14 -15.96 16.29
C LEU A 100 5.24 -15.94 17.52
N SER A 101 4.14 -16.69 17.49
CA SER A 101 3.34 -16.95 18.71
C SER A 101 4.15 -17.75 19.74
N MET A 102 4.95 -18.73 19.31
CA MET A 102 5.88 -19.45 20.20
C MET A 102 6.94 -18.51 20.81
N ILE A 103 7.52 -17.60 20.01
CA ILE A 103 8.50 -16.62 20.48
C ILE A 103 7.88 -15.60 21.45
N SER A 104 6.65 -15.14 21.17
CA SER A 104 5.91 -14.24 22.06
C SER A 104 5.55 -14.90 23.39
N LEU A 105 5.14 -16.18 23.37
CA LEU A 105 4.93 -16.98 24.58
C LEU A 105 6.22 -17.13 25.39
N LEU A 106 7.33 -17.47 24.73
CA LEU A 106 8.64 -17.59 25.38
C LEU A 106 9.11 -16.26 26.00
N LEU A 107 8.93 -15.14 25.30
CA LEU A 107 9.20 -13.79 25.82
C LEU A 107 8.31 -13.43 27.00
N SER A 108 7.01 -13.75 26.92
CA SER A 108 6.07 -13.52 28.03
C SER A 108 6.44 -14.32 29.28
N ILE A 109 6.97 -15.53 29.12
CA ILE A 109 7.42 -16.38 30.24
C ILE A 109 8.76 -15.88 30.81
N LEU A 110 9.65 -15.32 29.97
CA LEU A 110 10.94 -14.77 30.40
C LEU A 110 10.80 -13.45 31.19
N ILE A 111 9.76 -12.66 30.88
CA ILE A 111 9.52 -11.34 31.48
C ILE A 111 8.61 -11.43 32.72
N ALA A 112 7.85 -12.51 32.89
CA ALA A 112 7.01 -12.80 34.06
C ALA A 112 7.81 -13.42 35.21
#